data_AF-A0A1V5PUP2-F1
#
_entry.id   AF-A0A1V5PUP2-F1
#
_cell.length_a   1.000
_cell.length_b   1.000
_cell.length_c   1.000
_cell.angle_alpha   90.00
_cell.angle_beta   90.00
_cell.angle_gamma   90.00
#
_symmetry.space_group_name_H-M   'P 1'
#
loop_
_entity.id
_entity.type
_entity.pdbx_description
1 polymer ?
#
loop_
_entity_poly.entity_id
_entity_poly.type
_entity_poly.pdbx_seq_one_letter_code
_entity_poly.pdbx_strand_id
1 'polypeptide(L)'
;MVVADGVIRLLKGIVSREESVTMESFEENLLDYPQYTRPEEYRGLKVPDVLLSGNHHLIEKWRRERSVEITSVNRPDLFDKSK
;
A
#
# COMPACT_ATOMS: atom_id res chain seq x y z
N MET A 1 -15.35 0.01 -19.50
CA MET A 1 -15.79 0.08 -18.07
C MET A 1 -14.69 0.55 -17.10
N VAL A 2 -13.39 0.59 -17.47
CA VAL A 2 -12.29 0.97 -16.55
C VAL A 2 -12.40 2.39 -16.00
N VAL A 3 -12.68 3.38 -16.86
CA VAL A 3 -12.78 4.79 -16.43
C VAL A 3 -13.93 5.01 -15.45
N ALA A 4 -15.10 4.42 -15.74
CA ALA A 4 -16.26 4.54 -14.87
C ALA A 4 -15.99 3.96 -13.48
N ASP A 5 -15.35 2.78 -13.40
CA ASP A 5 -14.99 2.15 -12.12
C ASP A 5 -14.06 3.04 -11.29
N GLY A 6 -12.98 3.55 -11.90
CA GLY A 6 -12.02 4.43 -11.21
C GLY A 6 -12.66 5.72 -10.68
N VAL A 7 -13.52 6.37 -11.47
CA VAL A 7 -14.18 7.62 -11.07
C VAL A 7 -15.26 7.37 -10.00
N ILE A 8 -16.04 6.30 -10.11
CA ILE A 8 -17.12 6.00 -9.15
C ILE A 8 -16.56 5.70 -7.75
N ARG A 9 -15.38 5.06 -7.65
CA ARG A 9 -14.72 4.79 -6.34
C ARG A 9 -14.38 6.06 -5.55
N LEU A 10 -14.25 7.20 -6.23
CA LEU A 10 -13.97 8.50 -5.59
C LEU A 10 -15.24 9.17 -5.02
N LEU A 11 -16.43 8.64 -5.31
CA LEU A 11 -17.68 9.20 -4.80
C LEU A 11 -17.90 8.79 -3.34
N LYS A 12 -18.31 9.76 -2.52
CA LYS A 12 -18.60 9.55 -1.09
C LYS A 12 -19.64 8.47 -0.87
N GLY A 13 -19.39 7.58 0.10
CA GLY A 13 -20.30 6.49 0.46
C GLY A 13 -20.22 5.26 -0.43
N ILE A 14 -19.40 5.26 -1.49
CA ILE A 14 -19.15 4.06 -2.31
C ILE A 14 -18.13 3.14 -1.65
N VAL A 15 -17.01 3.69 -1.17
CA VAL A 15 -15.99 2.93 -0.42
C VAL A 15 -16.30 3.05 1.07
N SER A 16 -16.36 1.91 1.77
CA SER A 16 -16.76 1.87 3.18
C SER A 16 -15.79 2.58 4.13
N ARG A 17 -14.50 2.64 3.78
CA ARG A 17 -13.49 3.42 4.50
C ARG A 17 -12.80 4.35 3.51
N GLU A 18 -13.06 5.65 3.64
CA GLU A 18 -12.47 6.66 2.77
C GLU A 18 -10.94 6.65 2.85
N GLU A 19 -10.38 6.33 4.02
CA GLU A 19 -8.95 6.18 4.26
C GLU A 19 -8.29 5.14 3.33
N SER A 20 -9.04 4.12 2.89
CA SER A 20 -8.51 3.13 1.96
C SER A 20 -8.19 3.72 0.60
N VAL A 21 -8.97 4.70 0.13
CA VAL A 21 -8.70 5.37 -1.15
C VAL A 21 -7.43 6.22 -1.05
N THR A 22 -7.22 6.88 0.10
CA THR A 22 -6.03 7.74 0.32
C THR A 22 -4.74 6.98 0.58
N MET A 23 -4.81 5.68 0.88
CA MET A 23 -3.65 4.81 1.13
C MET A 23 -3.36 3.85 -0.03
N GLU A 24 -3.97 4.07 -1.19
CA GLU A 24 -3.76 3.24 -2.38
C GLU A 24 -2.45 3.58 -3.11
N SER A 25 -2.06 2.65 -3.99
CA SER A 25 -0.97 2.92 -4.93
C SER A 25 -1.24 4.20 -5.72
N PHE A 26 -0.17 4.92 -6.05
CA PHE A 26 -0.15 6.15 -6.85
C PHE A 26 -0.61 7.44 -6.16
N GLU A 27 -1.28 7.40 -5.00
CA GLU A 27 -1.67 8.62 -4.27
C GLU A 27 -0.46 9.51 -3.89
N GLU A 28 0.64 8.87 -3.48
CA GLU A 28 1.90 9.57 -3.17
C GLU A 28 3.02 9.29 -4.18
N ASN A 29 2.67 8.94 -5.42
CA ASN A 29 3.61 8.45 -6.44
C ASN A 29 4.43 7.24 -5.97
N LEU A 30 3.82 6.39 -5.14
CA LEU A 30 4.43 5.16 -4.66
C LEU A 30 3.48 3.99 -4.88
N LEU A 31 4.06 2.81 -5.11
CA LEU A 31 3.34 1.55 -5.09
C LEU A 31 3.01 1.16 -3.64
N ASP A 32 1.97 0.36 -3.47
CA ASP A 32 1.56 -0.12 -2.14
C ASP A 32 2.63 -1.03 -1.51
N TYR A 33 2.62 -1.10 -0.18
CA TYR A 33 3.48 -1.97 0.60
C TYR A 33 2.98 -3.43 0.56
N PRO A 34 3.84 -4.42 0.87
CA PRO A 34 3.42 -5.82 0.81
C PRO A 34 2.42 -6.13 1.94
N GLN A 35 1.30 -6.73 1.55
CA GLN A 35 0.19 -7.06 2.45
C GLN A 35 0.32 -8.51 2.95
N TYR A 36 0.03 -8.71 4.23
CA TYR A 36 0.07 -10.02 4.88
C TYR A 36 -1.25 -10.30 5.59
N THR A 37 -1.63 -11.57 5.63
CA THR A 37 -2.80 -12.05 6.37
C THR A 37 -2.49 -13.42 6.95
N ARG A 38 -3.42 -13.97 7.72
CA ARG A 38 -3.28 -15.30 8.34
C ARG A 38 -3.08 -16.37 7.27
N PRO A 39 -2.28 -17.42 7.55
CA PRO A 39 -1.53 -17.69 8.79
C PRO A 39 -0.19 -16.92 8.91
N GLU A 40 0.40 -16.88 10.11
CA GLU A 40 1.69 -16.20 10.37
C GLU A 40 2.88 -16.79 9.59
N GLU A 41 2.80 -18.10 9.28
CA GLU A 41 3.78 -18.77 8.44
C GLU A 41 3.05 -19.55 7.35
N TYR A 42 3.42 -19.29 6.10
CA TYR A 42 2.86 -19.96 4.93
C TYR A 42 3.99 -20.49 4.05
N ARG A 43 4.09 -21.83 3.92
CA ARG A 43 5.12 -22.51 3.11
C ARG A 43 6.57 -22.09 3.47
N GLY A 44 6.85 -21.87 4.75
CA GLY A 44 8.16 -21.41 5.24
C GLY A 44 8.39 -19.90 5.12
N LEU A 45 7.44 -19.14 4.57
CA LEU A 45 7.47 -17.68 4.54
C LEU A 45 6.76 -17.13 5.78
N LYS A 46 7.50 -16.40 6.61
CA LYS A 46 6.98 -15.77 7.82
C LYS A 46 6.52 -14.34 7.56
N VAL A 47 5.44 -13.94 8.22
CA VAL A 47 5.06 -12.53 8.34
C VAL A 47 6.18 -11.79 9.08
N PRO A 48 6.61 -10.60 8.60
CA PRO A 48 7.60 -9.78 9.31
C PRO A 48 7.21 -9.51 10.77
N ASP A 49 8.14 -9.73 11.71
CA ASP A 49 7.87 -9.59 13.16
C ASP A 49 7.33 -8.20 13.55
N VAL A 50 7.75 -7.15 12.83
CA VAL A 50 7.24 -5.78 13.03
C VAL A 50 5.73 -5.69 12.84
N LEU A 51 5.14 -6.47 11.91
CA LEU A 51 3.70 -6.51 11.67
C LEU A 51 2.94 -7.28 12.76
N LEU A 52 3.64 -8.12 13.52
CA LEU A 52 3.10 -8.85 14.66
C LEU A 52 3.29 -8.11 15.99
N SER A 53 4.07 -7.03 16.01
CA SER A 53 4.47 -6.32 17.23
C SER A 53 3.37 -5.49 17.91
N GLY A 54 2.28 -5.17 17.19
CA GLY A 54 1.24 -4.24 17.66
C GLY A 54 1.69 -2.77 17.77
N ASN A 55 2.96 -2.47 17.48
CA ASN A 55 3.49 -1.11 17.51
C ASN A 55 3.14 -0.37 16.20
N HIS A 56 2.08 0.42 16.25
CA HIS A 56 1.53 1.11 15.09
C HIS A 56 2.54 2.06 14.43
N HIS A 57 3.40 2.72 15.22
CA HIS A 57 4.42 3.62 14.67
C HIS A 57 5.50 2.87 13.89
N LEU A 58 5.97 1.73 14.43
CA LEU A 58 6.95 0.89 13.73
C LEU A 58 6.36 0.24 12.48
N ILE A 59 5.09 -0.17 12.54
CA ILE A 59 4.37 -0.73 11.39
C ILE A 59 4.27 0.31 10.28
N GLU A 60 3.86 1.53 10.60
CA GLU A 60 3.71 2.60 9.61
C GLU A 60 5.04 2.97 8.94
N LYS A 61 6.09 3.09 9.75
CA LYS A 61 7.45 3.32 9.24
C LYS A 61 7.88 2.19 8.30
N TRP A 62 7.68 0.93 8.69
CA TRP A 62 8.05 -0.22 7.88
C TRP A 62 7.27 -0.27 6.56
N ARG A 63 5.95 -0.01 6.60
CA ARG A 63 5.10 0.05 5.39
C ARG A 63 5.63 1.08 4.41
N ARG A 64 5.96 2.27 4.90
CA ARG A 64 6.53 3.34 4.09
C ARG A 64 7.85 2.95 3.44
N GLU A 65 8.77 2.38 4.21
CA GLU A 65 10.07 1.93 3.71
C GLU A 65 9.92 0.87 2.61
N ARG A 66 9.03 -0.11 2.80
CA ARG A 66 8.78 -1.16 1.79
C ARG A 66 8.10 -0.63 0.54
N SER A 67 7.16 0.30 0.67
CA SER A 67 6.52 0.98 -0.47
C SER A 67 7.55 1.71 -1.33
N VAL A 68 8.48 2.45 -0.71
CA VAL A 68 9.59 3.12 -1.41
C VAL A 68 10.51 2.13 -2.11
N GLU A 69 10.91 1.06 -1.42
CA GLU A 69 11.77 0.01 -1.98
C GLU A 69 11.13 -0.65 -3.21
N ILE A 70 9.89 -1.12 -3.10
CA ILE A 70 9.14 -1.75 -4.21
C ILE A 70 8.99 -0.77 -5.38
N THR A 71 8.72 0.51 -5.10
CA THR A 71 8.60 1.53 -6.15
C THR A 71 9.93 1.75 -6.85
N SER A 72 11.05 1.86 -6.13
CA SER A 72 12.37 2.07 -6.72
C SER A 72 12.81 0.95 -7.65
N VAL A 73 12.40 -0.28 -7.36
CA VAL A 73 12.73 -1.46 -8.18
C VAL A 73 11.80 -1.57 -9.38
N ASN A 74 10.48 -1.40 -9.18
CA ASN A 74 9.49 -1.74 -10.20
C ASN A 74 9.00 -0.55 -11.04
N ARG A 75 8.98 0.64 -10.45
CA ARG A 75 8.46 1.88 -11.05
C ARG A 75 9.32 3.10 -10.65
N PRO A 76 10.63 3.09 -10.97
CA PRO A 76 11.52 4.22 -10.64
C PRO A 76 11.07 5.53 -11.30
N ASP A 77 10.26 5.45 -12.37
CA ASP A 77 9.67 6.59 -13.06
C ASP A 77 8.72 7.41 -12.18
N LEU A 78 8.11 6.82 -11.15
CA LEU A 78 7.21 7.54 -10.25
C LEU A 78 7.92 8.54 -9.33
N PHE A 79 9.24 8.43 -9.14
CA PHE A 79 10.01 9.42 -8.37
C PHE A 79 10.31 10.69 -9.16
N ASP A 80 10.18 10.65 -10.49
CA ASP A 80 10.41 11.81 -11.32
C ASP A 80 9.22 12.76 -11.25
N LYS A 81 9.43 13.92 -10.63
CA LYS A 81 8.43 14.98 -10.48
C LYS A 81 8.27 15.84 -11.74
N SER A 82 8.85 15.45 -12.88
CA SER A 82 8.82 16.23 -14.13
C SER A 82 7.46 16.20 -14.87
N LYS A 83 6.37 15.80 -14.21
CA LYS A 83 5.00 15.93 -14.72
C LYS A 83 4.15 16.89 -13.89
#